data_AF-A0A0S7X415-F1
#
_entry.id   AF-A0A0S7X415-F1
#
_cell.length_a   1.000
_cell.length_b   1.000
_cell.length_c   1.000
_cell.angle_alpha   90.00
_cell.angle_beta   90.00
_cell.angle_gamma   90.00
#
_symmetry.space_group_name_H-M   'P 1'
#
loop_
_entity.id
_entity.type
_entity.pdbx_description
1 polymer ?
#
loop_
_entity_poly.entity_id
_entity_poly.type
_entity_poly.pdbx_seq_one_letter_code
_entity_poly.pdbx_strand_id
1 'polypeptide(L)'
;MKNILDTIGNTPLVKIEKINPNPKVNIFAKLEGFNPTGSVKDRIALAMIKKAEKLGILTKDKTILEPTSGNTGISLAMIAAQKGYRIKIIMSESMSIERRKILKAFGAEVILVKENDWRDAAIKFTKDLVKKNKNLILLNQFENGENIKAHYETTGKEILEQMEGKKIDVFVAGIGTGGTITGIGRRLKERHPDIKIIAIEPRSNTKIEGLRSPKKYLPPILNLKEINQRIIIKDKDAFSMTREIIKKEGIFIGISSGAAMYGAIQKARKISSGNIVVIFPDRGEKYLSTKLF
;
A
#
# COMPACT_ATOMS: atom_id res chain seq x y z
N MET A 1 7.37 -13.27 19.90
CA MET A 1 7.74 -12.01 19.23
C MET A 1 8.82 -11.33 20.06
N LYS A 2 9.85 -10.76 19.45
CA LYS A 2 11.01 -10.11 20.10
C LYS A 2 10.89 -8.59 20.13
N ASN A 3 10.30 -7.97 19.10
CA ASN A 3 10.08 -6.53 19.05
C ASN A 3 8.91 -6.17 18.12
N ILE A 4 8.60 -4.88 17.99
CA ILE A 4 7.48 -4.37 17.20
C ILE A 4 7.49 -4.84 15.73
N LEU A 5 8.65 -5.10 15.13
CA LEU A 5 8.75 -5.56 13.74
C LEU A 5 8.17 -6.96 13.53
N ASP A 6 8.13 -7.80 14.57
CA ASP A 6 7.55 -9.14 14.50
C ASP A 6 6.01 -9.11 14.48
N THR A 7 5.40 -7.95 14.72
CA THR A 7 3.95 -7.73 14.59
C THR A 7 3.54 -7.34 13.16
N ILE A 8 4.50 -7.16 12.25
CA ILE A 8 4.24 -6.85 10.84
C ILE A 8 3.72 -8.11 10.15
N GLY A 9 2.56 -7.99 9.50
CA GLY A 9 1.89 -9.08 8.82
C GLY A 9 0.81 -9.77 9.67
N ASN A 10 0.37 -10.94 9.22
CA ASN A 10 -0.72 -11.71 9.84
C ASN A 10 -1.99 -10.87 10.11
N THR A 11 -2.30 -9.95 9.20
CA THR A 11 -3.40 -9.00 9.38
C THR A 11 -4.76 -9.69 9.21
N PRO A 12 -5.83 -9.21 9.87
CA PRO A 12 -7.15 -9.84 9.76
C PRO A 12 -7.73 -9.82 8.34
N LEU A 13 -8.48 -10.86 7.99
CA LEU A 13 -9.34 -10.92 6.81
C LEU A 13 -10.81 -10.94 7.30
N VAL A 14 -11.53 -9.86 7.03
CA VAL A 14 -12.88 -9.64 7.59
C VAL A 14 -13.93 -9.69 6.49
N LYS A 15 -15.03 -10.42 6.71
CA LYS A 15 -16.15 -10.46 5.77
C LYS A 15 -16.95 -9.15 5.84
N ILE A 16 -17.35 -8.67 4.67
CA ILE A 16 -18.13 -7.44 4.49
C ILE A 16 -19.59 -7.83 4.32
N GLU A 17 -20.46 -7.35 5.22
CA GLU A 17 -21.84 -7.83 5.33
C GLU A 17 -22.84 -6.77 4.86
N LYS A 18 -22.79 -5.55 5.42
CA LYS A 18 -23.85 -4.54 5.27
C LYS A 18 -23.83 -3.81 3.94
N ILE A 19 -22.66 -3.58 3.35
CA ILE A 19 -22.52 -2.87 2.06
C ILE A 19 -22.46 -3.83 0.87
N ASN A 20 -22.55 -5.14 1.11
CA ASN A 20 -22.51 -6.14 0.06
C ASN A 20 -23.80 -6.09 -0.78
N PRO A 21 -23.73 -5.80 -2.09
CA PRO A 21 -24.92 -5.69 -2.92
C PRO A 21 -25.50 -7.04 -3.37
N ASN A 22 -24.79 -8.16 -3.17
CA ASN A 22 -25.18 -9.46 -3.69
C ASN A 22 -24.99 -10.55 -2.62
N PRO A 23 -26.07 -11.13 -2.07
CA PRO A 23 -25.98 -12.12 -0.98
C PRO A 23 -25.34 -13.45 -1.41
N LYS A 24 -25.23 -13.73 -2.72
CA LYS A 24 -24.57 -14.93 -3.25
C LYS A 24 -23.06 -14.75 -3.47
N VAL A 25 -22.54 -13.54 -3.24
CA VAL A 25 -21.13 -13.20 -3.36
C VAL A 25 -20.61 -12.86 -1.98
N ASN A 26 -19.51 -13.46 -1.56
CA ASN A 26 -18.81 -13.06 -0.35
C ASN A 26 -17.72 -12.05 -0.70
N ILE A 27 -17.64 -10.95 0.05
CA ILE A 27 -16.55 -9.98 -0.06
C ILE A 27 -15.75 -10.00 1.23
N PHE A 28 -14.44 -10.21 1.15
CA PHE A 28 -13.53 -10.23 2.29
C PHE A 28 -12.50 -9.10 2.16
N ALA A 29 -12.36 -8.27 3.20
CA ALA A 29 -11.39 -7.19 3.26
C ALA A 29 -10.16 -7.61 4.08
N LYS A 30 -8.98 -7.58 3.46
CA LYS A 30 -7.70 -7.80 4.12
C LYS A 30 -7.25 -6.48 4.76
N LEU A 31 -7.26 -6.41 6.09
CA LEU A 31 -7.11 -5.18 6.86
C LEU A 31 -5.65 -4.86 7.15
N GLU A 32 -4.94 -4.33 6.15
CA GLU A 32 -3.53 -3.96 6.29
C GLU A 32 -3.26 -2.79 7.23
N GLY A 33 -4.31 -2.10 7.65
CA GLY A 33 -4.29 -1.17 8.76
C GLY A 33 -3.92 -1.80 10.12
N PHE A 34 -3.90 -3.13 10.27
CA PHE A 34 -3.48 -3.78 11.52
C PHE A 34 -1.97 -3.94 11.68
N ASN A 35 -1.18 -3.64 10.65
CA ASN A 35 0.26 -3.50 10.80
C ASN A 35 0.59 -2.34 11.79
N PRO A 36 1.76 -2.36 12.47
CA PRO A 36 2.05 -1.46 13.59
C PRO A 36 2.01 0.04 13.27
N THR A 37 2.32 0.47 12.03
CA THR A 37 2.15 1.88 11.63
C THR A 37 0.80 2.19 10.99
N GLY A 38 -0.11 1.21 10.99
CA GLY A 38 -1.43 1.32 10.42
C GLY A 38 -1.45 1.25 8.90
N SER A 39 -0.53 0.53 8.25
CA SER A 39 -0.59 0.34 6.79
C SER A 39 0.16 -0.87 6.22
N VAL A 40 -0.22 -1.24 5.00
CA VAL A 40 0.40 -2.26 4.14
C VAL A 40 1.90 -2.04 3.89
N LYS A 41 2.41 -0.81 4.08
CA LYS A 41 3.78 -0.45 3.74
C LYS A 41 4.81 -0.97 4.72
N ASP A 42 4.39 -1.39 5.92
CA ASP A 42 5.28 -1.99 6.92
C ASP A 42 5.97 -3.24 6.37
N ARG A 43 5.22 -4.05 5.61
CA ARG A 43 5.71 -5.26 4.96
C ARG A 43 6.87 -4.97 4.01
N ILE A 44 6.67 -4.03 3.09
CA ILE A 44 7.65 -3.74 2.05
C ILE A 44 8.85 -3.00 2.62
N ALA A 45 8.64 -2.12 3.60
CA ALA A 45 9.70 -1.40 4.27
C ALA A 45 10.62 -2.39 5.02
N LEU A 46 10.05 -3.38 5.71
CA LEU A 46 10.82 -4.42 6.39
C LEU A 46 11.60 -5.29 5.41
N ALA A 47 10.97 -5.72 4.31
CA ALA A 47 11.62 -6.55 3.30
C ALA A 47 12.79 -5.82 2.62
N MET A 48 12.59 -4.57 2.20
CA MET A 48 13.64 -3.77 1.57
C MET A 48 14.82 -3.52 2.52
N ILE A 49 14.56 -3.19 3.80
CA ILE A 49 15.62 -3.00 4.80
C ILE A 49 16.37 -4.31 5.05
N LYS A 50 15.67 -5.42 5.30
CA LYS A 50 16.31 -6.74 5.53
C LYS A 50 17.18 -7.16 4.36
N LYS A 51 16.75 -6.91 3.13
CA LYS A 51 17.53 -7.19 1.92
C LYS A 51 18.77 -6.31 1.85
N ALA A 52 18.64 -5.00 2.11
CA ALA A 52 19.77 -4.07 2.11
C ALA A 52 20.80 -4.40 3.20
N GLU A 53 20.35 -4.81 4.38
CA GLU A 53 21.19 -5.34 5.47
C GLU A 53 21.94 -6.59 5.02
N LYS A 54 21.22 -7.59 4.48
CA LYS A 54 21.81 -8.86 4.02
C LYS A 54 22.86 -8.68 2.93
N LEU A 55 22.70 -7.68 2.07
CA LEU A 55 23.67 -7.37 1.01
C LEU A 55 24.83 -6.48 1.48
N GLY A 56 24.85 -6.04 2.73
CA GLY A 56 25.85 -5.08 3.23
C GLY A 56 25.71 -3.67 2.66
N ILE A 57 24.62 -3.38 1.95
CA ILE A 57 24.36 -2.06 1.34
C ILE A 57 23.89 -1.06 2.41
N LEU A 58 23.18 -1.53 3.43
CA LEU A 58 22.73 -0.73 4.57
C LEU A 58 23.50 -1.11 5.84
N THR A 59 24.31 -0.17 6.32
CA THR A 59 25.16 -0.27 7.51
C THR A 59 24.85 0.90 8.46
N LYS A 60 25.35 0.89 9.71
CA LYS A 60 25.02 1.91 10.73
C LYS A 60 25.56 3.30 10.42
N ASP A 61 26.64 3.38 9.65
CA ASP A 61 27.24 4.61 9.13
C ASP A 61 26.41 5.24 7.99
N LYS A 62 25.44 4.52 7.41
CA LYS A 62 24.61 5.03 6.32
C LYS A 62 23.33 5.70 6.80
N THR A 63 22.76 6.53 5.93
CA THR A 63 21.48 7.22 6.13
C THR A 63 20.52 6.85 5.01
N ILE A 64 19.32 6.40 5.38
CA ILE A 64 18.24 6.14 4.43
C ILE A 64 17.68 7.49 3.96
N LEU A 65 17.61 7.72 2.65
CA LEU A 65 16.99 8.90 2.05
C LEU A 65 15.91 8.44 1.07
N GLU A 66 14.64 8.64 1.42
CA GLU A 66 13.50 8.18 0.60
C GLU A 66 12.57 9.36 0.25
N PRO A 67 12.33 9.63 -1.05
CA PRO A 67 11.35 10.61 -1.49
C PRO A 67 9.96 9.99 -1.45
N THR A 68 9.29 10.16 -0.32
CA THR A 68 7.96 9.59 -0.11
C THR A 68 7.14 10.46 0.82
N SER A 69 5.84 10.53 0.54
CA SER A 69 4.89 11.41 1.21
C SER A 69 3.79 10.67 1.95
N GLY A 70 3.88 9.35 1.99
CA GLY A 70 2.83 8.50 2.51
C GLY A 70 3.35 7.44 3.46
N ASN A 71 2.59 6.36 3.53
CA ASN A 71 2.80 5.25 4.44
C ASN A 71 4.22 4.65 4.42
N THR A 72 4.87 4.57 3.25
CA THR A 72 6.24 4.01 3.16
C THR A 72 7.24 4.77 4.00
N GLY A 73 7.14 6.11 4.07
CA GLY A 73 8.04 6.91 4.89
C GLY A 73 7.86 6.59 6.38
N ILE A 74 6.61 6.49 6.82
CA ILE A 74 6.26 6.16 8.22
C ILE A 74 6.78 4.76 8.58
N SER A 75 6.53 3.77 7.71
CA SER A 75 7.02 2.40 7.88
C SER A 75 8.54 2.33 7.98
N LEU A 76 9.24 3.02 7.08
CA LEU A 76 10.71 3.09 7.10
C LEU A 76 11.22 3.80 8.36
N ALA A 77 10.57 4.88 8.80
CA ALA A 77 10.94 5.60 10.01
C ALA A 77 10.80 4.73 11.27
N MET A 78 9.70 3.99 11.42
CA MET A 78 9.52 3.05 12.52
C MET A 78 10.62 1.98 12.53
N ILE A 79 10.92 1.38 11.37
CA ILE A 79 11.95 0.34 11.27
C ILE A 79 13.35 0.92 11.52
N ALA A 80 13.63 2.11 11.01
CA ALA A 80 14.88 2.82 11.25
C ALA A 80 15.06 3.14 12.73
N ALA A 81 14.02 3.61 13.42
CA ALA A 81 14.06 3.84 14.87
C ALA A 81 14.35 2.54 15.64
N GLN A 82 13.61 1.46 15.34
CA GLN A 82 13.79 0.17 16.02
C GLN A 82 15.20 -0.41 15.79
N LYS A 83 15.73 -0.27 14.58
CA LYS A 83 17.04 -0.82 14.22
C LYS A 83 18.19 0.14 14.48
N GLY A 84 17.97 1.41 14.81
CA GLY A 84 19.03 2.41 14.97
C GLY A 84 19.68 2.83 13.65
N TYR A 85 18.88 3.15 12.63
CA TYR A 85 19.33 3.78 11.39
C TYR A 85 18.95 5.26 11.35
N ARG A 86 19.81 6.07 10.72
CA ARG A 86 19.46 7.45 10.36
C ARG A 86 18.55 7.44 9.15
N ILE A 87 17.52 8.28 9.16
CA ILE A 87 16.56 8.38 8.05
C ILE A 87 16.14 9.81 7.79
N LYS A 88 16.10 10.16 6.50
CA LYS A 88 15.60 11.42 5.95
C LYS A 88 14.47 11.12 4.97
N ILE A 89 13.36 11.82 5.11
CA ILE A 89 12.20 11.71 4.24
C ILE A 89 11.99 13.03 3.50
N ILE A 90 11.95 12.98 2.17
CA ILE A 90 11.57 14.12 1.33
C ILE A 90 10.08 14.02 1.01
N MET A 91 9.30 15.02 1.39
CA MET A 91 7.87 15.07 1.10
C MET A 91 7.39 16.49 0.76
N SER A 92 6.23 16.60 0.11
CA SER A 92 5.60 17.90 -0.08
C SER A 92 5.02 18.47 1.20
N GLU A 93 5.10 19.79 1.32
CA GLU A 93 4.46 20.58 2.38
C GLU A 93 2.93 20.42 2.45
N SER A 94 2.28 19.97 1.37
CA SER A 94 0.82 19.73 1.32
C SER A 94 0.37 18.44 1.99
N MET A 95 1.31 17.64 2.53
CA MET A 95 0.97 16.42 3.25
C MET A 95 0.29 16.70 4.60
N SER A 96 -0.65 15.82 4.95
CA SER A 96 -1.43 15.87 6.20
C SER A 96 -0.54 16.10 7.42
N ILE A 97 -1.05 16.84 8.40
CA ILE A 97 -0.31 17.18 9.62
C ILE A 97 0.07 15.91 10.40
N GLU A 98 -0.81 14.91 10.43
CA GLU A 98 -0.61 13.63 11.10
C GLU A 98 0.63 12.91 10.56
N ARG A 99 0.78 12.79 9.23
CA ARG A 99 1.97 12.14 8.63
C ARG A 99 3.27 12.81 9.05
N ARG A 100 3.32 14.15 9.06
CA ARG A 100 4.52 14.90 9.48
C ARG A 100 4.84 14.69 10.95
N LYS A 101 3.81 14.72 11.82
CA LYS A 101 3.97 14.49 13.26
C LYS A 101 4.44 13.06 13.56
N ILE A 102 3.84 12.05 12.92
CA ILE A 102 4.22 10.64 13.08
C ILE A 102 5.68 10.43 12.66
N LEU A 103 6.10 10.97 11.51
CA LEU A 103 7.48 10.84 11.04
C LEU A 103 8.50 11.44 12.01
N LYS A 104 8.23 12.66 12.50
CA LYS A 104 9.08 13.31 13.50
C LYS A 104 9.10 12.53 14.82
N ALA A 105 7.98 11.96 15.24
CA ALA A 105 7.90 11.15 16.46
C ALA A 105 8.76 9.87 16.38
N PHE A 106 8.91 9.28 15.19
CA PHE A 106 9.86 8.19 14.94
C PHE A 106 11.31 8.67 14.73
N GLY A 107 11.61 9.96 14.90
CA GLY A 107 12.96 10.50 14.76
C GLY A 107 13.43 10.71 13.32
N ALA A 108 12.53 10.67 12.33
CA ALA A 108 12.90 10.95 10.95
C ALA A 108 13.12 12.46 10.72
N GLU A 109 14.20 12.80 10.02
CA GLU A 109 14.40 14.15 9.49
C GLU A 109 13.46 14.34 8.30
N VAL A 110 12.61 15.38 8.35
CA VAL A 110 11.63 15.66 7.29
C VAL A 110 12.09 16.86 6.49
N ILE A 111 12.36 16.64 5.21
CA ILE A 111 12.70 17.67 4.23
C ILE A 111 11.42 18.00 3.46
N LEU A 112 10.90 19.22 3.65
CA LEU A 112 9.71 19.70 2.96
C LEU A 112 10.08 20.36 1.62
N VAL A 113 9.32 20.02 0.58
CA VAL A 113 9.42 20.64 -0.74
C VAL A 113 8.06 21.21 -1.17
N LYS A 114 8.07 22.21 -2.05
CA LYS A 114 6.85 22.79 -2.62
C LYS A 114 6.05 21.73 -3.39
N GLU A 115 4.73 21.87 -3.47
CA GLU A 115 3.86 20.83 -4.06
C GLU A 115 4.04 20.59 -5.57
N ASN A 116 4.46 21.59 -6.34
CA ASN A 116 4.45 21.54 -7.81
C ASN A 116 5.33 20.39 -8.37
N ASP A 117 4.67 19.31 -8.82
CA ASP A 117 5.26 18.07 -9.39
C ASP A 117 6.52 17.56 -8.68
N TRP A 118 6.55 17.71 -7.36
CA TRP A 118 7.74 17.44 -6.56
C TRP A 118 8.19 15.98 -6.58
N ARG A 119 7.28 15.02 -6.84
CA ARG A 119 7.56 13.59 -6.67
C ARG A 119 8.62 13.11 -7.63
N ASP A 120 8.46 13.40 -8.92
CA ASP A 120 9.37 12.92 -9.94
C ASP A 120 10.71 13.68 -9.85
N ALA A 121 10.65 14.98 -9.54
CA ALA A 121 11.83 15.79 -9.25
C ALA A 121 12.60 15.28 -8.02
N ALA A 122 11.92 14.96 -6.92
CA ALA A 122 12.53 14.44 -5.70
C ALA A 122 13.09 13.03 -5.89
N ILE A 123 12.42 12.17 -6.67
CA ILE A 123 12.96 10.87 -7.05
C ILE A 123 14.25 11.04 -7.85
N LYS A 124 14.25 11.87 -8.89
CA LYS A 124 15.44 12.15 -9.70
C LYS A 124 16.59 12.71 -8.85
N PHE A 125 16.31 13.76 -8.08
CA PHE A 125 17.27 14.38 -7.17
C PHE A 125 17.87 13.36 -6.19
N THR A 126 17.04 12.55 -5.55
CA THR A 126 17.50 11.55 -4.58
C THR A 126 18.39 10.50 -5.25
N LYS A 127 18.01 10.02 -6.44
CA LYS A 127 18.83 9.06 -7.21
C LYS A 127 20.20 9.66 -7.55
N ASP A 128 20.24 10.90 -8.02
CA ASP A 128 21.49 11.57 -8.39
C ASP A 128 22.38 11.84 -7.17
N LEU A 129 21.78 12.20 -6.02
CA LEU A 129 22.49 12.44 -4.78
C LEU A 129 23.09 11.16 -4.19
N VAL A 130 22.33 10.05 -4.18
CA VAL A 130 22.81 8.75 -3.68
C VAL A 130 23.96 8.20 -4.53
N LYS A 131 23.97 8.45 -5.85
CA LYS A 131 25.11 8.09 -6.72
C LYS A 131 26.39 8.84 -6.34
N LYS A 132 26.28 10.07 -5.86
CA LYS A 132 27.42 10.94 -5.51
C LYS A 132 27.84 10.82 -4.04
N ASN A 133 26.98 10.29 -3.18
CA ASN A 133 27.22 10.18 -1.75
C ASN A 133 27.03 8.75 -1.24
N LYS A 134 28.16 8.06 -1.01
CA LYS A 134 28.19 6.67 -0.55
C LYS A 134 27.58 6.45 0.85
N ASN A 135 27.38 7.52 1.64
CA ASN A 135 26.77 7.44 2.97
C ASN A 135 25.24 7.46 2.90
N LEU A 136 24.65 7.70 1.72
CA LEU A 136 23.22 7.68 1.52
C LEU A 136 22.78 6.41 0.81
N ILE A 137 21.59 5.94 1.14
CA ILE A 137 20.94 4.82 0.47
C ILE A 137 19.49 5.19 0.16
N LEU A 138 19.07 4.87 -1.07
CA LEU A 138 17.69 4.91 -1.51
C LEU A 138 17.17 3.48 -1.63
N LEU A 139 16.09 3.14 -0.93
CA LEU A 139 15.51 1.79 -1.00
C LEU A 139 14.61 1.61 -2.23
N ASN A 140 14.04 2.71 -2.74
CA ASN A 140 13.39 2.82 -4.04
C ASN A 140 12.20 1.85 -4.21
N GLN A 141 11.10 2.12 -3.50
CA GLN A 141 9.91 1.24 -3.52
C GLN A 141 9.30 0.96 -4.90
N PHE A 142 9.60 1.75 -5.94
CA PHE A 142 9.03 1.59 -7.29
C PHE A 142 9.82 0.63 -8.18
N GLU A 143 11.08 0.36 -7.84
CA GLU A 143 11.98 -0.51 -8.62
C GLU A 143 12.46 -1.73 -7.82
N ASN A 144 12.35 -1.69 -6.50
CA ASN A 144 12.83 -2.74 -5.63
C ASN A 144 11.92 -3.98 -5.65
N GLY A 145 12.45 -5.09 -6.17
CA GLY A 145 11.74 -6.37 -6.27
C GLY A 145 11.26 -6.94 -4.92
N GLU A 146 11.90 -6.55 -3.80
CA GLU A 146 11.47 -6.95 -2.45
C GLU A 146 10.06 -6.43 -2.10
N ASN A 147 9.60 -5.37 -2.76
CA ASN A 147 8.23 -4.89 -2.63
C ASN A 147 7.21 -5.95 -3.12
N ILE A 148 7.43 -6.51 -4.33
CA ILE A 148 6.59 -7.62 -4.83
C ILE A 148 6.74 -8.84 -3.92
N LYS A 149 8.00 -9.18 -3.59
CA LYS A 149 8.33 -10.40 -2.85
C LYS A 149 7.70 -10.42 -1.46
N ALA A 150 7.71 -9.30 -0.75
CA ALA A 150 7.04 -9.18 0.55
C ALA A 150 5.57 -9.61 0.48
N HIS A 151 4.86 -9.17 -0.54
CA HIS A 151 3.45 -9.51 -0.73
C HIS A 151 3.23 -10.93 -1.23
N TYR A 152 4.12 -11.45 -2.08
CA TYR A 152 4.05 -12.83 -2.55
C TYR A 152 4.33 -13.84 -1.43
N GLU A 153 5.32 -13.58 -0.57
CA GLU A 153 5.74 -14.48 0.51
C GLU A 153 4.88 -14.36 1.77
N THR A 154 4.29 -13.20 2.02
CA THR A 154 3.47 -12.96 3.23
C THR A 154 2.01 -12.73 2.88
N THR A 155 1.64 -11.55 2.38
CA THR A 155 0.23 -11.15 2.23
C THR A 155 -0.61 -12.14 1.41
N GLY A 156 -0.09 -12.62 0.28
CA GLY A 156 -0.77 -13.60 -0.56
C GLY A 156 -0.88 -14.97 0.11
N LYS A 157 0.16 -15.39 0.83
CA LYS A 157 0.16 -16.64 1.61
C LYS A 157 -0.89 -16.58 2.73
N GLU A 158 -0.88 -15.50 3.51
CA GLU A 158 -1.87 -15.27 4.57
C GLU A 158 -3.30 -15.28 4.04
N ILE A 159 -3.55 -14.67 2.87
CA ILE A 159 -4.88 -14.71 2.24
C ILE A 159 -5.29 -16.14 1.90
N LEU A 160 -4.38 -16.96 1.37
CA LEU A 160 -4.67 -18.37 1.06
C LEU A 160 -4.98 -19.18 2.33
N GLU A 161 -4.21 -18.96 3.40
CA GLU A 161 -4.43 -19.61 4.71
C GLU A 161 -5.76 -19.17 5.33
N GLN A 162 -6.08 -17.87 5.30
CA GLN A 162 -7.33 -17.32 5.83
C GLN A 162 -8.57 -17.69 5.00
N MET A 163 -8.36 -18.07 3.74
CA MET A 163 -9.38 -18.56 2.81
C MET A 163 -9.29 -20.07 2.60
N GLU A 164 -8.67 -20.80 3.51
CA GLU A 164 -8.52 -22.25 3.40
C GLU A 164 -9.88 -22.94 3.17
N GLY A 165 -9.90 -23.89 2.24
CA GLY A 165 -11.12 -24.58 1.79
C GLY A 165 -12.06 -23.74 0.91
N LYS A 166 -11.77 -22.46 0.65
CA LYS A 166 -12.59 -21.58 -0.21
C LYS A 166 -11.85 -21.21 -1.49
N LYS A 167 -12.55 -21.29 -2.62
CA LYS A 167 -12.05 -20.75 -3.89
C LYS A 167 -12.06 -19.22 -3.85
N ILE A 168 -10.99 -18.57 -4.29
CA ILE A 168 -10.97 -17.12 -4.51
C ILE A 168 -11.20 -16.85 -6.00
N ASP A 169 -12.34 -16.23 -6.34
CA ASP A 169 -12.72 -15.97 -7.74
C ASP A 169 -12.19 -14.63 -8.24
N VAL A 170 -12.12 -13.64 -7.34
CA VAL A 170 -11.68 -12.28 -7.67
C VAL A 170 -10.77 -11.73 -6.59
N PHE A 171 -9.68 -11.09 -7.01
CA PHE A 171 -8.83 -10.29 -6.15
C PHE A 171 -8.81 -8.83 -6.61
N VAL A 172 -9.02 -7.90 -5.69
CA VAL A 172 -9.12 -6.46 -5.96
C VAL A 172 -8.10 -5.67 -5.14
N ALA A 173 -7.29 -4.85 -5.81
CA ALA A 173 -6.34 -3.97 -5.13
C ALA A 173 -6.12 -2.66 -5.90
N GLY A 174 -5.84 -1.58 -5.16
CA GLY A 174 -5.44 -0.30 -5.74
C GLY A 174 -4.00 -0.30 -6.27
N ILE A 175 -3.76 0.41 -7.36
CA ILE A 175 -2.41 0.60 -7.93
C ILE A 175 -1.74 1.80 -7.26
N GLY A 176 -0.71 1.53 -6.47
CA GLY A 176 0.25 2.54 -6.00
C GLY A 176 1.63 2.33 -6.64
N THR A 177 2.48 1.54 -5.98
CA THR A 177 3.75 1.05 -6.54
C THR A 177 3.56 -0.16 -7.45
N GLY A 178 2.45 -0.89 -7.31
CA GLY A 178 2.19 -2.13 -8.02
C GLY A 178 2.59 -3.40 -7.27
N GLY A 179 3.44 -3.32 -6.24
CA GLY A 179 3.94 -4.51 -5.55
C GLY A 179 2.85 -5.37 -4.90
N THR A 180 1.83 -4.75 -4.29
CA THR A 180 0.71 -5.47 -3.66
C THR A 180 -0.09 -6.28 -4.67
N ILE A 181 -0.52 -5.67 -5.78
CA ILE A 181 -1.34 -6.36 -6.77
C ILE A 181 -0.54 -7.44 -7.51
N THR A 182 0.73 -7.16 -7.85
CA THR A 182 1.62 -8.13 -8.50
C THR A 182 1.94 -9.31 -7.59
N GLY A 183 2.42 -9.06 -6.37
CA GLY A 183 2.88 -10.10 -5.45
C GLY A 183 1.74 -11.03 -5.02
N ILE A 184 0.61 -10.44 -4.61
CA ILE A 184 -0.57 -11.23 -4.22
C ILE A 184 -1.15 -11.94 -5.43
N GLY A 185 -1.33 -11.24 -6.57
CA GLY A 185 -1.90 -11.85 -7.77
C GLY A 185 -1.13 -13.07 -8.25
N ARG A 186 0.22 -13.02 -8.23
CA ARG A 186 1.07 -14.17 -8.55
C ARG A 186 0.87 -15.32 -7.57
N ARG A 187 0.89 -15.04 -6.27
CA ARG A 187 0.69 -16.08 -5.23
C ARG A 187 -0.69 -16.75 -5.33
N LEU A 188 -1.74 -15.96 -5.53
CA LEU A 188 -3.10 -16.50 -5.62
C LEU A 188 -3.31 -17.35 -6.88
N LYS A 189 -2.68 -16.98 -8.01
CA LYS A 189 -2.77 -17.76 -9.27
C LYS A 189 -2.18 -19.17 -9.17
N GLU A 190 -1.24 -19.41 -8.25
CA GLU A 190 -0.70 -20.76 -8.01
C GLU A 190 -1.77 -21.73 -7.49
N ARG A 191 -2.71 -21.24 -6.68
CA ARG A 191 -3.81 -22.05 -6.13
C ARG A 191 -5.11 -21.92 -6.92
N HIS A 192 -5.32 -20.78 -7.55
CA HIS A 192 -6.52 -20.45 -8.31
C HIS A 192 -6.13 -19.89 -9.69
N PRO A 193 -5.77 -20.75 -10.67
CA PRO A 193 -5.28 -20.30 -11.98
C PRO A 193 -6.26 -19.36 -12.72
N ASP A 194 -7.57 -19.54 -12.51
CA ASP A 194 -8.63 -18.76 -13.17
C ASP A 194 -9.01 -17.46 -12.45
N ILE A 195 -8.38 -17.15 -11.30
CA ILE A 195 -8.69 -15.96 -10.50
C ILE A 195 -8.61 -14.69 -11.36
N LYS A 196 -9.59 -13.79 -11.19
CA LYS A 196 -9.57 -12.48 -11.85
C LYS A 196 -8.90 -11.45 -10.95
N ILE A 197 -7.77 -10.93 -11.41
CA ILE A 197 -7.04 -9.83 -10.78
C ILE A 197 -7.58 -8.50 -11.32
N ILE A 198 -8.19 -7.71 -10.45
CA ILE A 198 -8.78 -6.41 -10.76
C ILE A 198 -7.98 -5.30 -10.08
N ALA A 199 -7.50 -4.35 -10.87
CA ALA A 199 -6.76 -3.21 -10.39
C ALA A 199 -7.60 -1.94 -10.36
N ILE A 200 -7.50 -1.17 -9.28
CA ILE A 200 -8.16 0.13 -9.15
C ILE A 200 -7.13 1.24 -9.37
N GLU A 201 -7.41 2.13 -10.31
CA GLU A 201 -6.56 3.28 -10.62
C GLU A 201 -7.39 4.58 -10.62
N PRO A 202 -6.84 5.71 -10.14
CA PRO A 202 -7.51 7.00 -10.23
C PRO A 202 -7.50 7.49 -11.69
N ARG A 203 -8.40 8.41 -12.02
CA ARG A 203 -8.26 9.22 -13.25
C ARG A 203 -6.90 9.94 -13.22
N SER A 204 -6.26 10.08 -14.38
CA SER A 204 -4.90 10.61 -14.51
C SER A 204 -4.71 12.02 -13.91
N ASN A 205 -5.77 12.82 -13.87
CA ASN A 205 -5.83 14.18 -13.35
C ASN A 205 -6.46 14.29 -11.94
N THR A 206 -6.71 13.17 -11.26
CA THR A 206 -7.27 13.16 -9.90
C THR A 206 -6.27 12.59 -8.90
N LYS A 207 -6.32 13.08 -7.66
CA LYS A 207 -5.40 12.67 -6.58
C LYS A 207 -6.16 11.85 -5.55
N ILE A 208 -6.08 10.52 -5.66
CA ILE A 208 -6.43 9.62 -4.56
C ILE A 208 -5.13 9.22 -3.87
N GLU A 209 -5.00 9.58 -2.60
CA GLU A 209 -3.76 9.32 -1.88
C GLU A 209 -3.46 7.81 -1.80
N GLY A 210 -2.19 7.43 -2.00
CA GLY A 210 -1.75 6.04 -2.05
C GLY A 210 -1.90 5.38 -3.43
N LEU A 211 -2.70 5.96 -4.35
CA LEU A 211 -2.89 5.45 -5.69
C LEU A 211 -2.18 6.29 -6.76
N ARG A 212 -1.90 5.68 -7.91
CA ARG A 212 -1.32 6.32 -9.10
C ARG A 212 -1.99 5.76 -10.36
N SER A 213 -2.16 6.63 -11.36
CA SER A 213 -2.57 6.19 -12.69
C SER A 213 -1.34 5.72 -13.47
N PRO A 214 -1.30 4.47 -13.96
CA PRO A 214 -0.26 3.96 -14.86
C PRO A 214 -0.09 4.80 -16.14
N LYS A 215 -1.11 5.57 -16.55
CA LYS A 215 -1.00 6.52 -17.66
C LYS A 215 -0.08 7.70 -17.36
N LYS A 216 -0.05 8.19 -16.11
CA LYS A 216 0.84 9.30 -15.69
C LYS A 216 2.23 8.77 -15.35
N TYR A 217 2.31 7.61 -14.69
CA TYR A 217 3.56 6.96 -14.34
C TYR A 217 3.32 5.47 -14.12
N LEU A 218 3.96 4.63 -14.94
CA LEU A 218 3.96 3.17 -14.79
C LEU A 218 5.18 2.74 -13.96
N PRO A 219 5.00 2.28 -12.70
CA PRO A 219 6.12 1.77 -11.91
C PRO A 219 6.82 0.58 -12.59
N PRO A 220 8.17 0.52 -12.58
CA PRO A 220 8.91 -0.59 -13.20
C PRO A 220 8.54 -1.98 -12.68
N ILE A 221 8.14 -2.11 -11.41
CA ILE A 221 7.70 -3.39 -10.82
C ILE A 221 6.27 -3.80 -11.21
N LEU A 222 5.52 -2.95 -11.91
CA LEU A 222 4.13 -3.23 -12.28
C LEU A 222 4.02 -3.78 -13.70
N ASN A 223 3.60 -5.03 -13.83
CA ASN A 223 3.29 -5.65 -15.12
C ASN A 223 1.78 -5.65 -15.37
N LEU A 224 1.31 -4.76 -16.24
CA LEU A 224 -0.13 -4.66 -16.55
C LEU A 224 -0.69 -5.90 -17.26
N LYS A 225 0.15 -6.74 -17.89
CA LYS A 225 -0.29 -7.99 -18.53
C LYS A 225 -0.78 -9.04 -17.52
N GLU A 226 -0.39 -8.92 -16.26
CA GLU A 226 -0.81 -9.85 -15.19
C GLU A 226 -2.20 -9.49 -14.62
N ILE A 227 -2.74 -8.32 -14.97
CA ILE A 227 -4.00 -7.77 -14.49
C ILE A 227 -5.10 -8.05 -15.52
N ASN A 228 -6.16 -8.74 -15.09
CA ASN A 228 -7.27 -9.09 -15.98
C ASN A 228 -8.18 -7.90 -16.30
N GLN A 229 -8.35 -6.96 -15.35
CA GLN A 229 -9.21 -5.80 -15.53
C GLN A 229 -8.67 -4.61 -14.75
N ARG A 230 -8.81 -3.40 -15.32
CA ARG A 230 -8.57 -2.14 -14.63
C ARG A 230 -9.86 -1.35 -14.52
N ILE A 231 -10.14 -0.81 -13.33
CA ILE A 231 -11.28 0.06 -13.07
C ILE A 231 -10.73 1.44 -12.74
N ILE A 232 -11.08 2.41 -13.59
CA ILE A 232 -10.78 3.82 -13.35
C ILE A 232 -11.84 4.39 -12.42
N ILE A 233 -11.42 4.91 -11.27
CA ILE A 233 -12.33 5.45 -10.26
C ILE A 233 -12.24 6.98 -10.17
N LYS A 234 -13.38 7.62 -9.88
CA LYS A 234 -13.44 9.04 -9.53
C LYS A 234 -13.16 9.20 -8.04
N ASP A 235 -12.52 10.31 -7.68
CA ASP A 235 -12.35 10.71 -6.28
C ASP A 235 -13.67 10.64 -5.51
N LYS A 236 -14.74 11.31 -5.96
CA LYS A 236 -16.03 11.34 -5.25
C LYS A 236 -16.59 9.96 -4.89
N ASP A 237 -16.39 8.97 -5.75
CA ASP A 237 -16.88 7.60 -5.55
C ASP A 237 -16.05 6.90 -4.44
N ALA A 238 -14.74 7.13 -4.42
CA ALA A 238 -13.85 6.67 -3.35
C ALA A 238 -14.17 7.32 -1.99
N PHE A 239 -14.41 8.64 -1.97
CA PHE A 239 -14.80 9.36 -0.75
C PHE A 239 -16.12 8.82 -0.19
N SER A 240 -17.15 8.71 -1.04
CA SER A 240 -18.46 8.20 -0.64
C SER A 240 -18.38 6.79 -0.07
N MET A 241 -17.70 5.88 -0.81
CA MET A 241 -17.53 4.49 -0.37
C MET A 241 -16.73 4.39 0.94
N THR A 242 -15.70 5.21 1.13
CA THR A 242 -14.92 5.22 2.38
C THR A 242 -15.81 5.59 3.57
N ARG A 243 -16.62 6.65 3.44
CA ARG A 243 -17.56 7.08 4.48
C ARG A 243 -18.64 6.04 4.74
N GLU A 244 -19.09 5.34 3.70
CA GLU A 244 -20.09 4.28 3.82
C GLU A 244 -19.54 3.05 4.58
N ILE A 245 -18.33 2.60 4.28
CA ILE A 245 -17.65 1.51 5.01
C ILE A 245 -17.54 1.87 6.49
N ILE A 246 -17.11 3.10 6.81
CA ILE A 246 -16.95 3.53 8.20
C ILE A 246 -18.30 3.54 8.92
N LYS A 247 -19.33 4.13 8.31
CA LYS A 247 -20.65 4.25 8.94
C LYS A 247 -21.38 2.92 9.09
N LYS A 248 -21.25 2.01 8.11
CA LYS A 248 -22.02 0.77 8.08
C LYS A 248 -21.24 -0.39 8.67
N GLU A 249 -19.99 -0.60 8.25
CA GLU A 249 -19.16 -1.73 8.68
C GLU A 249 -18.33 -1.42 9.94
N GLY A 250 -18.20 -0.15 10.35
CA GLY A 250 -17.41 0.23 11.53
C GLY A 250 -15.90 0.09 11.35
N ILE A 251 -15.42 -0.05 10.11
CA ILE A 251 -13.99 -0.22 9.82
C ILE A 251 -13.38 1.14 9.48
N PHE A 252 -12.47 1.64 10.32
CA PHE A 252 -11.86 2.97 10.12
C PHE A 252 -10.68 2.92 9.16
N ILE A 253 -10.87 3.43 7.93
CA ILE A 253 -9.97 3.23 6.79
C ILE A 253 -9.66 4.51 6.02
N GLY A 254 -8.55 4.49 5.27
CA GLY A 254 -8.19 5.54 4.31
C GLY A 254 -8.93 5.47 2.98
N ILE A 255 -8.82 6.54 2.19
CA ILE A 255 -9.53 6.71 0.91
C ILE A 255 -9.23 5.61 -0.13
N SER A 256 -8.00 5.08 -0.14
CA SER A 256 -7.60 4.04 -1.09
C SER A 256 -8.32 2.71 -0.84
N SER A 257 -8.73 2.43 0.40
CA SER A 257 -9.58 1.29 0.77
C SER A 257 -11.00 1.44 0.22
N GLY A 258 -11.59 2.64 0.31
CA GLY A 258 -12.90 2.92 -0.31
C GLY A 258 -12.85 2.80 -1.83
N ALA A 259 -11.75 3.23 -2.46
CA ALA A 259 -11.55 3.01 -3.88
C ALA A 259 -11.48 1.53 -4.26
N ALA A 260 -10.74 0.72 -3.49
CA ALA A 260 -10.66 -0.72 -3.68
C ALA A 260 -12.03 -1.41 -3.53
N MET A 261 -12.76 -1.07 -2.46
CA MET A 261 -14.10 -1.61 -2.20
C MET A 261 -15.12 -1.23 -3.28
N TYR A 262 -15.08 0.01 -3.78
CA TYR A 262 -15.96 0.42 -4.86
C TYR A 262 -15.79 -0.49 -6.09
N GLY A 263 -14.55 -0.81 -6.46
CA GLY A 263 -14.27 -1.78 -7.52
C GLY A 263 -14.80 -3.19 -7.22
N ALA A 264 -14.64 -3.65 -5.98
CA ALA A 264 -15.16 -4.94 -5.52
C ALA A 264 -16.69 -5.02 -5.61
N ILE A 265 -17.41 -4.00 -5.13
CA ILE A 265 -18.88 -3.90 -5.20
C ILE A 265 -19.36 -3.88 -6.65
N GLN A 266 -18.69 -3.12 -7.53
CA GLN A 266 -19.03 -3.09 -8.96
C GLN A 266 -18.83 -4.46 -9.63
N LYS A 267 -17.87 -5.27 -9.17
CA LYS A 267 -17.71 -6.65 -9.64
C LYS A 267 -18.75 -7.59 -9.03
N ALA A 268 -19.05 -7.48 -7.75
CA ALA A 268 -20.04 -8.30 -7.05
C ALA A 268 -21.44 -8.19 -7.67
N ARG A 269 -21.83 -6.99 -8.13
CA ARG A 269 -23.08 -6.74 -8.87
C ARG A 269 -23.18 -7.49 -10.21
N LYS A 270 -22.06 -7.91 -10.80
CA LYS A 270 -21.99 -8.48 -12.15
C LYS A 270 -21.80 -9.99 -12.19
N ILE A 271 -21.55 -10.63 -11.05
CA ILE A 271 -21.32 -12.08 -10.96
C ILE A 271 -22.47 -12.74 -10.22
N SER A 272 -22.80 -13.97 -10.57
CA SER A 272 -23.91 -14.72 -9.95
C SER A 272 -23.60 -15.20 -8.53
N SER A 273 -22.36 -15.62 -8.29
CA SER A 273 -21.84 -16.05 -6.98
C SER A 273 -20.31 -16.04 -6.98
N GLY A 274 -19.70 -16.17 -5.79
CA GLY A 274 -18.25 -16.38 -5.66
C GLY A 274 -17.64 -15.62 -4.47
N ASN A 275 -16.31 -15.72 -4.32
CA ASN A 275 -15.57 -15.03 -3.27
C ASN A 275 -14.63 -13.97 -3.84
N ILE A 276 -14.76 -12.75 -3.32
CA ILE A 276 -13.93 -11.59 -3.65
C ILE A 276 -13.04 -11.25 -2.46
N VAL A 277 -11.74 -11.12 -2.67
CA VAL A 277 -10.82 -10.55 -1.66
C VAL A 277 -10.39 -9.15 -2.11
N VAL A 278 -10.48 -8.18 -1.19
CA VAL A 278 -10.09 -6.78 -1.43
C VAL A 278 -9.09 -6.30 -0.38
N ILE A 279 -8.08 -5.52 -0.80
CA ILE A 279 -7.10 -4.95 0.12
C ILE A 279 -7.57 -3.61 0.68
N PHE A 280 -7.54 -3.45 2.00
CA PHE A 280 -7.68 -2.17 2.70
C PHE A 280 -6.30 -1.69 3.17
N PRO A 281 -5.62 -0.79 2.42
CA PRO A 281 -4.20 -0.54 2.61
C PRO A 281 -3.80 0.12 3.92
N ASP A 282 -4.68 0.90 4.54
CA ASP A 282 -4.39 1.67 5.75
C ASP A 282 -5.64 2.07 6.53
N ARG A 283 -5.40 2.53 7.77
CA ARG A 283 -6.41 3.09 8.65
C ARG A 283 -6.69 4.58 8.39
N GLY A 284 -7.79 5.08 8.96
CA GLY A 284 -8.31 6.43 8.73
C GLY A 284 -7.60 7.56 9.49
N GLU A 285 -6.83 7.30 10.54
CA GLU A 285 -6.32 8.36 11.46
C GLU A 285 -5.46 9.39 10.72
N LYS A 286 -4.72 8.94 9.69
CA LYS A 286 -3.81 9.80 8.90
C LYS A 286 -4.58 10.78 8.00
N TYR A 287 -5.90 10.66 7.93
CA TYR A 287 -6.75 11.44 7.03
C TYR A 287 -7.64 12.44 7.76
N LEU A 288 -7.53 12.54 9.10
CA LEU A 288 -8.37 13.40 9.93
C LEU A 288 -8.26 14.90 9.56
N SER A 289 -7.07 15.40 9.23
CA SER A 289 -6.90 16.79 8.75
C SER A 289 -7.17 16.99 7.24
N THR A 290 -7.79 16.04 6.55
CA THR A 290 -8.01 16.09 5.10
C THR A 290 -9.49 16.20 4.76
N LYS A 291 -9.83 16.44 3.49
CA LYS A 291 -11.23 16.50 3.03
C LYS A 291 -11.98 15.16 3.12
N LEU A 292 -11.32 14.07 3.54
CA LEU A 292 -11.93 12.74 3.60
C LEU A 292 -13.07 12.69 4.61
N PHE A 293 -12.85 13.31 5.78
CA PHE A 293 -13.82 13.41 6.85
C PHE A 293 -14.44 14.81 6.90
#